data_AF-A0A5J4X193-F1
#
_entry.id   AF-A0A5J4X193-F1
#
_cell.length_a   1.000
_cell.length_b   1.000
_cell.length_c   1.000
_cell.angle_alpha   90.00
_cell.angle_beta   90.00
_cell.angle_gamma   90.00
#
_symmetry.space_group_name_H-M   'P 1'
#
loop_
_entity.id
_entity.type
_entity.pdbx_description
1 polymer ?
#
loop_
_entity_poly.entity_id
_entity_poly.type
_entity_poly.pdbx_seq_one_letter_code
_entity_poly.pdbx_strand_id
1 'polypeptide(L)'
;MEMNPDCFGLHPHNSKEYDDKLELRLVEIFAKYRESGKVLAWGEIGLDYHYDFSPRDVQRAVFIRQLKKSNELELPIVLHIREADDDALKIIRENVTDKQKRIHLHCYTSSPPFALQLVQEYPNLFVGFTGVVTFKNSRQIQDTVKALPLDRILLETDAPYMSPIPFRGQTCHSGMIPQTAQKIAELKGVTQDELEKKLYMDDFKCNASSTASQAAELNVIRFNAFDEMNVILFVNNIFSYLIFCSLFAMLYTFHKEPRLGQLFYIF
;
A
#
# COMPACT_ATOMS: atom_id res chain seq x y z
N MET A 1 -11.13 -12.96 12.13
CA MET A 1 -10.83 -11.97 11.08
C MET A 1 -9.77 -11.07 11.70
N GLU A 2 -8.51 -11.38 11.44
CA GLU A 2 -7.37 -10.58 11.91
C GLU A 2 -7.37 -9.27 11.11
N MET A 3 -7.62 -8.14 11.76
CA MET A 3 -7.48 -6.83 11.14
C MET A 3 -6.00 -6.47 11.16
N ASN A 4 -5.40 -6.28 9.99
CA ASN A 4 -4.01 -5.90 9.82
C ASN A 4 -3.89 -4.38 10.08
N PRO A 5 -3.34 -3.92 11.21
CA PRO A 5 -3.79 -2.69 11.87
C PRO A 5 -3.17 -1.36 11.36
N ASP A 6 -3.02 -1.21 10.05
CA ASP A 6 -2.55 0.06 9.44
C ASP A 6 -3.67 0.80 8.66
N CYS A 7 -4.72 0.07 8.27
CA CYS A 7 -5.92 0.64 7.64
C CYS A 7 -7.20 0.10 8.29
N PHE A 8 -8.20 0.97 8.43
CA PHE A 8 -9.53 0.61 8.94
C PHE A 8 -10.58 0.84 7.86
N GLY A 9 -11.31 -0.20 7.49
CA GLY A 9 -12.32 -0.10 6.45
C GLY A 9 -12.84 -1.48 6.09
N LEU A 10 -13.79 -1.52 5.16
CA LEU A 10 -14.30 -2.75 4.59
C LEU A 10 -14.15 -2.74 3.06
N HIS A 11 -13.44 -3.76 2.56
CA HIS A 11 -13.17 -3.98 1.15
C HIS A 11 -14.46 -4.17 0.34
N PRO A 12 -14.55 -3.73 -0.93
CA PRO A 12 -15.75 -3.84 -1.76
C PRO A 12 -16.38 -5.24 -1.81
N HIS A 13 -15.55 -6.28 -1.81
CA HIS A 13 -16.01 -7.68 -1.81
C HIS A 13 -16.96 -7.99 -0.65
N ASN A 14 -16.74 -7.37 0.51
CA ASN A 14 -17.52 -7.58 1.72
C ASN A 14 -18.58 -6.50 1.97
N SER A 15 -18.87 -5.62 1.00
CA SER A 15 -19.81 -4.49 1.21
C SER A 15 -21.18 -4.90 1.75
N LYS A 16 -21.68 -6.09 1.39
CA LYS A 16 -22.95 -6.62 1.94
C LYS A 16 -22.96 -6.87 3.46
N GLU A 17 -21.80 -6.89 4.09
CA GLU A 17 -21.61 -7.06 5.53
C GLU A 17 -21.50 -5.71 6.26
N TYR A 18 -21.48 -4.59 5.54
CA TYR A 18 -21.34 -3.27 6.13
C TYR A 18 -22.66 -2.76 6.71
N ASP A 19 -22.77 -2.75 8.04
CA ASP A 19 -23.90 -2.21 8.78
C ASP A 19 -23.46 -1.20 9.86
N ASP A 20 -24.43 -0.60 10.56
CA ASP A 20 -24.18 0.38 11.61
C ASP A 20 -23.32 -0.20 12.75
N LYS A 21 -23.50 -1.48 13.06
CA LYS A 21 -22.78 -2.15 14.16
C LYS A 21 -21.31 -2.36 13.79
N LEU A 22 -21.03 -2.77 12.55
CA LEU A 22 -19.67 -2.92 12.06
C LEU A 22 -18.96 -1.57 11.95
N GLU A 23 -19.63 -0.54 11.42
CA GLU A 23 -19.07 0.82 11.36
C GLU A 23 -18.70 1.34 12.75
N LEU A 24 -19.59 1.21 13.73
CA LEU A 24 -19.31 1.58 15.13
C LEU A 24 -18.10 0.83 15.68
N ARG A 25 -18.04 -0.49 15.45
CA ARG A 25 -16.90 -1.31 15.89
C ARG A 25 -15.58 -0.89 15.24
N LEU A 26 -15.57 -0.58 13.94
CA LEU A 26 -14.38 -0.08 13.25
C LEU A 26 -13.91 1.23 13.85
N VAL A 27 -14.82 2.16 14.14
CA VAL A 27 -14.52 3.45 14.78
C VAL A 27 -13.97 3.27 16.20
N GLU A 28 -14.57 2.38 17.00
CA GLU A 28 -14.10 2.08 18.36
C GLU A 28 -12.69 1.49 18.36
N ILE A 29 -12.39 0.58 17.43
CA ILE A 29 -11.06 0.00 17.32
C ILE A 29 -10.07 1.07 16.84
N PHE A 30 -10.42 1.82 15.79
CA PHE A 30 -9.61 2.94 15.32
C PHE A 30 -9.25 3.92 16.45
N ALA A 31 -10.21 4.32 17.29
CA ALA A 31 -9.99 5.22 18.40
C ALA A 31 -8.93 4.68 19.39
N LYS A 32 -8.97 3.38 19.71
CA LYS A 32 -7.97 2.72 20.57
C LYS A 32 -6.58 2.70 19.95
N TYR A 33 -6.48 2.47 18.64
CA TYR A 33 -5.19 2.44 17.95
C TYR A 33 -4.60 3.84 17.76
N ARG A 34 -5.43 4.88 17.61
CA ARG A 34 -4.98 6.27 17.47
C ARG A 34 -4.14 6.73 18.66
N GLU A 35 -4.43 6.25 19.87
CA GLU A 35 -3.65 6.56 21.09
C GLU A 35 -2.22 5.99 21.04
N SER A 36 -1.98 4.96 20.23
CA SER A 36 -0.65 4.33 20.10
C SER A 36 0.35 5.12 19.24
N GLY A 37 -0.08 6.24 18.64
CA GLY A 37 0.76 7.06 17.77
C GLY A 37 1.08 6.43 16.40
N LYS A 38 0.48 5.26 16.09
CA LYS A 38 0.53 4.68 14.76
C LYS A 38 -0.37 5.46 13.82
N VAL A 39 0.07 5.62 12.59
CA VAL A 39 -0.70 6.37 11.60
C VAL A 39 -1.61 5.43 10.84
N LEU A 40 -2.87 5.82 10.78
CA LEU A 40 -3.95 4.98 10.29
C LEU A 40 -4.58 5.66 9.07
N ALA A 41 -4.90 4.88 8.06
CA ALA A 41 -5.76 5.32 6.95
C ALA A 41 -7.13 4.64 7.03
N TRP A 42 -8.11 5.19 6.31
CA TRP A 42 -9.41 4.55 6.14
C TRP A 42 -9.43 3.77 4.83
N GLY A 43 -9.45 2.44 4.90
CA GLY A 43 -9.19 1.58 3.76
C GLY A 43 -9.02 0.10 4.12
N GLU A 44 -8.95 -0.80 3.13
CA GLU A 44 -9.21 -0.53 1.72
C GLU A 44 -10.72 -0.40 1.46
N ILE A 45 -11.11 0.64 0.73
CA ILE A 45 -12.52 0.92 0.37
C ILE A 45 -12.61 1.21 -1.13
N GLY A 46 -13.76 0.99 -1.75
CA GLY A 46 -13.92 1.31 -3.17
C GLY A 46 -14.93 0.43 -3.87
N LEU A 47 -14.62 0.06 -5.11
CA LEU A 47 -15.50 -0.68 -6.01
C LEU A 47 -14.72 -1.76 -6.75
N ASP A 48 -15.26 -2.98 -6.79
CA ASP A 48 -14.73 -4.09 -7.57
C ASP A 48 -15.86 -4.72 -8.39
N TYR A 49 -15.87 -4.40 -9.69
CA TYR A 49 -16.85 -4.92 -10.65
C TYR A 49 -16.33 -6.13 -11.42
N HIS A 50 -15.08 -6.54 -11.16
CA HIS A 50 -14.47 -7.70 -11.78
C HIS A 50 -14.96 -9.00 -11.14
N TYR A 51 -14.94 -9.08 -9.80
CA TYR A 51 -15.40 -10.27 -9.07
C TYR A 51 -16.86 -10.19 -8.64
N ASP A 52 -17.39 -8.98 -8.42
CA ASP A 52 -18.80 -8.70 -8.10
C ASP A 52 -19.34 -9.51 -6.90
N PHE A 53 -18.51 -9.74 -5.87
CA PHE A 53 -18.86 -10.54 -4.67
C PHE A 53 -19.89 -9.88 -3.73
N SER A 54 -20.16 -8.59 -3.94
CA SER A 54 -21.24 -7.83 -3.33
C SER A 54 -21.99 -7.05 -4.43
N PRO A 55 -23.32 -6.90 -4.35
CA PRO A 55 -24.09 -6.16 -5.36
C PRO A 55 -23.56 -4.73 -5.57
N ARG A 56 -23.46 -4.28 -6.83
CA ARG A 56 -22.83 -2.99 -7.18
C ARG A 56 -23.50 -1.78 -6.54
N ASP A 57 -24.81 -1.79 -6.38
CA ASP A 57 -25.56 -0.76 -5.65
C ASP A 57 -25.18 -0.71 -4.17
N VAL A 58 -25.01 -1.88 -3.54
CA VAL A 58 -24.50 -2.00 -2.17
C VAL A 58 -23.05 -1.53 -2.07
N GLN A 59 -22.17 -1.94 -3.00
CA GLN A 59 -20.78 -1.45 -3.04
C GLN A 59 -20.71 0.07 -3.11
N ARG A 60 -21.49 0.70 -4.01
CA ARG A 60 -21.55 2.18 -4.12
C ARG A 60 -22.05 2.84 -2.85
N ALA A 61 -23.14 2.34 -2.26
CA ALA A 61 -23.68 2.90 -1.03
C ALA A 61 -22.68 2.82 0.14
N VAL A 62 -22.00 1.69 0.27
CA VAL A 62 -20.97 1.46 1.30
C VAL A 62 -19.72 2.29 1.04
N PHE A 63 -19.28 2.43 -0.21
CA PHE A 63 -18.15 3.28 -0.56
C PHE A 63 -18.42 4.74 -0.20
N ILE A 64 -19.59 5.27 -0.58
CA ILE A 64 -20.03 6.64 -0.21
C ILE A 64 -20.04 6.81 1.31
N ARG A 65 -20.61 5.85 2.04
CA ARG A 65 -20.68 5.88 3.51
C ARG A 65 -19.30 5.90 4.16
N GLN A 66 -18.39 5.06 3.69
CA GLN A 66 -17.01 4.99 4.18
C GLN A 66 -16.19 6.25 3.84
N LEU A 67 -16.40 6.88 2.67
CA LEU A 67 -15.77 8.16 2.34
C LEU A 67 -16.22 9.27 3.31
N LYS A 68 -17.53 9.34 3.61
CA LYS A 68 -18.05 10.28 4.61
C LYS A 68 -17.42 10.04 5.97
N LYS A 69 -17.31 8.78 6.40
CA LYS A 69 -16.65 8.43 7.66
C LYS A 69 -15.18 8.87 7.70
N SER A 70 -14.43 8.64 6.63
CA SER A 70 -13.05 9.10 6.52
C SER A 70 -12.92 10.63 6.60
N ASN A 71 -13.88 11.38 6.05
CA ASN A 71 -13.90 12.84 6.16
C ASN A 71 -14.17 13.30 7.59
N GLU A 72 -15.14 12.69 8.27
CA GLU A 72 -15.44 12.97 9.68
C GLU A 72 -14.24 12.72 10.60
N LEU A 73 -13.45 11.68 10.31
CA LEU A 73 -12.27 11.30 11.10
C LEU A 73 -10.97 11.99 10.66
N GLU A 74 -11.03 12.82 9.60
CA GLU A 74 -9.89 13.49 8.97
C GLU A 74 -8.76 12.52 8.58
N LEU A 75 -9.13 11.33 8.13
CA LEU A 75 -8.18 10.28 7.78
C LEU A 75 -7.78 10.33 6.30
N PRO A 76 -6.55 9.92 5.96
CA PRO A 76 -6.22 9.51 4.60
C PRO A 76 -7.12 8.36 4.14
N ILE A 77 -7.28 8.18 2.82
CA ILE A 77 -8.03 7.04 2.25
C ILE A 77 -7.13 6.14 1.42
N VAL A 78 -7.38 4.83 1.50
CA VAL A 78 -6.81 3.83 0.59
C VAL A 78 -7.94 3.25 -0.25
N LEU A 79 -7.82 3.42 -1.56
CA LEU A 79 -8.83 3.11 -2.55
C LEU A 79 -8.47 1.83 -3.31
N HIS A 80 -9.41 0.88 -3.35
CA HIS A 80 -9.39 -0.28 -4.25
C HIS A 80 -10.45 -0.09 -5.34
N ILE A 81 -10.02 0.18 -6.57
CA ILE A 81 -10.91 0.38 -7.72
C ILE A 81 -10.53 -0.60 -8.82
N ARG A 82 -11.49 -1.43 -9.25
CA ARG A 82 -11.27 -2.41 -10.32
C ARG A 82 -12.48 -2.50 -11.24
N GLU A 83 -12.24 -2.21 -12.52
CA GLU A 83 -13.26 -2.19 -13.59
C GLU A 83 -14.48 -1.30 -13.26
N ALA A 84 -14.27 -0.25 -12.47
CA ALA A 84 -15.32 0.62 -11.93
C ALA A 84 -14.96 2.12 -12.03
N ASP A 85 -14.06 2.47 -12.95
CA ASP A 85 -13.42 3.79 -13.07
C ASP A 85 -14.44 4.96 -13.08
N ASP A 86 -15.49 4.87 -13.91
CA ASP A 86 -16.47 5.96 -14.08
C ASP A 86 -17.28 6.23 -12.81
N ASP A 87 -17.79 5.16 -12.17
CA ASP A 87 -18.56 5.27 -10.93
C ASP A 87 -17.67 5.69 -9.76
N ALA A 88 -16.44 5.18 -9.70
CA ALA A 88 -15.46 5.57 -8.69
C ALA A 88 -15.12 7.06 -8.80
N LEU A 89 -14.83 7.53 -10.01
CA LEU A 89 -14.50 8.92 -10.28
C LEU A 89 -15.63 9.87 -9.86
N LYS A 90 -16.88 9.51 -10.22
CA LYS A 90 -18.06 10.27 -9.82
C LYS A 90 -18.20 10.33 -8.29
N ILE A 91 -18.15 9.18 -7.63
CA ILE A 91 -18.32 9.08 -6.17
C ILE A 91 -17.21 9.83 -5.43
N ILE A 92 -15.95 9.70 -5.85
CA ILE A 92 -14.81 10.40 -5.26
C ILE A 92 -15.00 11.92 -5.39
N ARG A 93 -15.36 12.42 -6.57
CA ARG A 93 -15.59 13.86 -6.79
C ARG A 93 -16.71 14.42 -5.92
N GLU A 94 -17.80 13.67 -5.75
CA GLU A 94 -18.96 14.09 -4.96
C GLU A 94 -18.70 14.05 -3.45
N ASN A 95 -17.85 13.13 -2.97
CA ASN A 95 -17.70 12.86 -1.53
C ASN A 95 -16.33 13.20 -0.96
N VAL A 96 -15.31 13.46 -1.79
CA VAL A 96 -14.00 13.95 -1.35
C VAL A 96 -13.86 15.41 -1.76
N THR A 97 -14.44 16.29 -0.94
CA THR A 97 -14.51 17.73 -1.19
C THR A 97 -13.21 18.44 -0.84
N ASP A 98 -12.48 17.95 0.16
CA ASP A 98 -11.13 18.45 0.44
C ASP A 98 -10.14 17.94 -0.61
N LYS A 99 -9.69 18.85 -1.48
CA LYS A 99 -8.69 18.53 -2.51
C LYS A 99 -7.30 18.25 -1.92
N GLN A 100 -7.05 18.65 -0.68
CA GLN A 100 -5.80 18.33 0.03
C GLN A 100 -5.85 16.98 0.74
N LYS A 101 -6.99 16.27 0.71
CA LYS A 101 -7.09 14.94 1.30
C LYS A 101 -6.02 14.03 0.70
N ARG A 102 -5.32 13.31 1.57
CA ARG A 102 -4.31 12.32 1.18
C ARG A 102 -5.02 11.05 0.69
N ILE A 103 -4.67 10.60 -0.50
CA ILE A 103 -5.33 9.47 -1.17
C ILE A 103 -4.26 8.52 -1.69
N HIS A 104 -4.40 7.24 -1.38
CA HIS A 104 -3.64 6.17 -2.02
C HIS A 104 -4.58 5.37 -2.92
N LEU A 105 -4.36 5.41 -4.23
CA LEU A 105 -5.01 4.51 -5.19
C LEU A 105 -4.19 3.22 -5.26
N HIS A 106 -4.53 2.28 -4.39
CA HIS A 106 -3.82 1.01 -4.19
C HIS A 106 -4.03 0.08 -5.38
N CYS A 107 -3.02 -0.75 -5.65
CA CYS A 107 -3.09 -1.85 -6.60
C CYS A 107 -3.62 -1.43 -7.97
N TYR A 108 -3.01 -0.38 -8.55
CA TYR A 108 -3.54 0.23 -9.76
C TYR A 108 -3.47 -0.70 -10.97
N THR A 109 -4.65 -1.00 -11.52
CA THR A 109 -4.81 -1.92 -12.66
C THR A 109 -5.61 -1.33 -13.84
N SER A 110 -6.03 -0.07 -13.76
CA SER A 110 -6.87 0.60 -14.76
C SER A 110 -6.06 1.30 -15.87
N SER A 111 -6.75 2.08 -16.71
CA SER A 111 -6.17 2.80 -17.85
C SER A 111 -5.72 4.23 -17.49
N PRO A 112 -4.67 4.78 -18.14
CA PRO A 112 -4.07 6.06 -17.75
C PRO A 112 -5.04 7.23 -17.51
N PRO A 113 -6.10 7.45 -18.32
CA PRO A 113 -7.02 8.56 -18.12
C PRO A 113 -7.61 8.64 -16.71
N PHE A 114 -7.92 7.49 -16.09
CA PHE A 114 -8.52 7.47 -14.75
C PHE A 114 -7.54 8.00 -13.68
N ALA A 115 -6.31 7.49 -13.65
CA ALA A 115 -5.29 7.94 -12.70
C ALA A 115 -4.89 9.40 -12.93
N LEU A 116 -4.72 9.81 -14.19
CA LEU A 116 -4.30 11.17 -14.54
C LEU A 116 -5.32 12.22 -14.10
N GLN A 117 -6.63 11.97 -14.30
CA GLN A 117 -7.68 12.89 -13.84
C GLN A 117 -7.66 13.04 -12.33
N LEU A 118 -7.54 11.93 -11.60
CA LEU A 118 -7.50 11.94 -10.14
C LEU A 118 -6.25 12.65 -9.60
N VAL A 119 -5.06 12.37 -10.14
CA VAL A 119 -3.81 13.05 -9.75
C VAL A 119 -3.85 14.55 -10.05
N GLN A 120 -4.49 14.96 -11.15
CA GLN A 120 -4.65 16.37 -11.49
C GLN A 120 -5.59 17.09 -10.51
N GLU A 121 -6.65 16.43 -10.06
CA GLU A 121 -7.65 17.01 -9.15
C GLU A 121 -7.25 16.97 -7.67
N TYR A 122 -6.44 16.00 -7.28
CA TYR A 122 -6.04 15.74 -5.89
C TYR A 122 -4.51 15.77 -5.78
N PRO A 123 -3.91 16.91 -5.42
CA PRO A 123 -2.45 17.07 -5.37
C PRO A 123 -1.71 16.08 -4.48
N ASN A 124 -2.40 15.55 -3.45
CA ASN A 124 -1.89 14.58 -2.47
C ASN A 124 -2.39 13.14 -2.76
N LEU A 125 -2.79 12.86 -3.99
CA LEU A 125 -3.13 11.51 -4.45
C LEU A 125 -1.90 10.82 -5.03
N PHE A 126 -1.68 9.59 -4.60
CA PHE A 126 -0.61 8.73 -5.06
C PHE A 126 -1.17 7.44 -5.63
N VAL A 127 -0.49 6.88 -6.62
CA VAL A 127 -0.90 5.66 -7.34
C VAL A 127 0.07 4.54 -7.03
N GLY A 128 -0.43 3.47 -6.40
CA GLY A 128 0.32 2.28 -6.06
C GLY A 128 0.46 1.34 -7.25
N PHE A 129 1.66 0.77 -7.41
CA PHE A 129 1.94 -0.25 -8.41
C PHE A 129 2.59 -1.49 -7.78
N THR A 130 1.96 -2.64 -8.04
CA THR A 130 2.45 -3.97 -7.63
C THR A 130 3.38 -4.59 -8.67
N GLY A 131 3.82 -5.83 -8.39
CA GLY A 131 4.57 -6.65 -9.33
C GLY A 131 3.86 -6.92 -10.67
N VAL A 132 2.56 -6.64 -10.79
CA VAL A 132 1.82 -6.72 -12.07
C VAL A 132 2.44 -5.84 -13.16
N VAL A 133 3.09 -4.72 -12.80
CA VAL A 133 3.77 -3.83 -13.76
C VAL A 133 4.84 -4.57 -14.58
N THR A 134 5.43 -5.62 -14.01
CA THR A 134 6.48 -6.43 -14.64
C THR A 134 5.93 -7.40 -15.69
N PHE A 135 4.62 -7.63 -15.74
CA PHE A 135 4.04 -8.63 -16.65
C PHE A 135 3.99 -8.10 -18.09
N LYS A 136 4.35 -8.96 -19.05
CA LYS A 136 4.37 -8.63 -20.49
C LYS A 136 3.04 -8.11 -21.04
N ASN A 137 1.92 -8.53 -20.47
CA ASN A 137 0.58 -8.18 -20.94
C ASN A 137 -0.02 -6.95 -20.23
N SER A 138 0.64 -6.41 -19.21
CA SER A 138 0.15 -5.27 -18.41
C SER A 138 0.41 -3.92 -19.09
N ARG A 139 0.11 -3.81 -20.39
CA ARG A 139 0.46 -2.61 -21.19
C ARG A 139 -0.19 -1.34 -20.64
N GLN A 140 -1.48 -1.38 -20.28
CA GLN A 140 -2.18 -0.21 -19.75
C GLN A 140 -1.58 0.29 -18.43
N ILE A 141 -1.16 -0.63 -17.56
CA ILE A 141 -0.49 -0.31 -16.28
C ILE A 141 0.87 0.33 -16.57
N GLN A 142 1.66 -0.25 -17.47
CA GLN A 142 2.95 0.30 -17.88
C GLN A 142 2.82 1.67 -18.54
N ASP A 143 1.78 1.89 -19.34
CA ASP A 143 1.50 3.18 -19.97
C ASP A 143 1.06 4.22 -18.92
N THR A 144 0.38 3.80 -17.85
CA THR A 144 0.04 4.68 -16.73
C THR A 144 1.29 5.11 -15.98
N VAL A 145 2.21 4.19 -15.68
CA VAL A 145 3.52 4.52 -15.07
C VAL A 145 4.27 5.57 -15.88
N LYS A 146 4.32 5.41 -17.21
CA LYS A 146 4.99 6.38 -18.09
C LYS A 146 4.35 7.76 -17.99
N ALA A 147 3.01 7.82 -18.01
CA ALA A 147 2.24 9.05 -18.05
C ALA A 147 2.23 9.81 -16.71
N LEU A 148 2.29 9.10 -15.58
CA LEU A 148 2.26 9.72 -14.26
C LEU A 148 3.57 10.46 -13.93
N PRO A 149 3.49 11.60 -13.23
CA PRO A 149 4.65 12.19 -12.56
C PRO A 149 5.32 11.18 -11.61
N LEU A 150 6.65 11.17 -11.56
CA LEU A 150 7.39 10.20 -10.73
C LEU A 150 7.07 10.33 -9.24
N ASP A 151 6.81 11.56 -8.80
CA ASP A 151 6.45 11.95 -7.43
C ASP A 151 4.98 11.65 -7.07
N ARG A 152 4.28 10.89 -7.91
CA ARG A 152 2.90 10.43 -7.68
C ARG A 152 2.78 8.91 -7.72
N ILE A 153 3.90 8.20 -7.76
CA ILE A 153 4.00 6.74 -7.84
C ILE A 153 4.41 6.19 -6.47
N LEU A 154 3.73 5.14 -6.03
CA LEU A 154 4.12 4.33 -4.87
C LEU A 154 4.42 2.89 -5.30
N LEU A 155 5.32 2.24 -4.54
CA LEU A 155 5.67 0.84 -4.72
C LEU A 155 4.95 0.00 -3.67
N GLU A 156 4.42 -1.12 -4.10
CA GLU A 156 3.65 -2.04 -3.25
C GLU A 156 3.86 -3.47 -3.74
N THR A 157 3.54 -4.44 -2.88
CA THR A 157 3.53 -5.86 -3.25
C THR A 157 2.13 -6.39 -3.40
N ASP A 158 1.19 -5.91 -2.58
CA ASP A 158 -0.11 -6.55 -2.35
C ASP A 158 0.06 -8.03 -1.94
N ALA A 159 1.12 -8.30 -1.17
CA ALA A 159 1.42 -9.64 -0.68
C ALA A 159 0.22 -10.22 0.10
N PRO A 160 -0.12 -11.51 -0.08
CA PRO A 160 0.67 -12.56 -0.73
C PRO A 160 0.51 -12.66 -2.26
N TYR A 161 -0.17 -11.70 -2.90
CA TYR A 161 -0.54 -11.75 -4.31
C TYR A 161 0.49 -11.04 -5.21
N MET A 162 0.28 -11.13 -6.53
CA MET A 162 0.91 -10.24 -7.51
C MET A 162 2.46 -10.28 -7.61
N SER A 163 3.06 -11.42 -7.30
CA SER A 163 4.52 -11.62 -7.41
C SER A 163 5.09 -11.13 -8.76
N PRO A 164 6.11 -10.25 -8.75
CA PRO A 164 6.72 -9.72 -9.97
C PRO A 164 7.50 -10.79 -10.72
N ILE A 165 7.82 -10.54 -11.98
CA ILE A 165 8.80 -11.33 -12.75
C ILE A 165 10.19 -11.16 -12.11
N PRO A 166 10.98 -12.25 -11.95
CA PRO A 166 10.77 -13.61 -12.45
C PRO A 166 9.98 -14.55 -11.51
N PHE A 167 9.46 -14.07 -10.38
CA PHE A 167 8.77 -14.85 -9.35
C PHE A 167 7.26 -15.05 -9.60
N ARG A 168 6.76 -14.71 -10.79
CA ARG A 168 5.33 -14.81 -11.11
C ARG A 168 4.81 -16.23 -10.86
N GLY A 169 3.74 -16.33 -10.07
CA GLY A 169 3.13 -17.60 -9.66
C GLY A 169 3.59 -18.13 -8.31
N GLN A 170 4.60 -17.50 -7.69
CA GLN A 170 5.02 -17.75 -6.31
C GLN A 170 4.25 -16.84 -5.34
N THR A 171 4.30 -17.13 -4.04
CA THR A 171 3.79 -16.24 -2.99
C THR A 171 4.62 -14.95 -2.94
N CYS A 172 3.95 -13.80 -2.95
CA CYS A 172 4.65 -12.53 -2.88
C CYS A 172 5.01 -12.17 -1.44
N HIS A 173 6.10 -11.42 -1.28
CA HIS A 173 6.52 -10.85 0.00
C HIS A 173 7.25 -9.51 -0.23
N SER A 174 7.38 -8.70 0.80
CA SER A 174 7.96 -7.34 0.73
C SER A 174 9.37 -7.28 0.11
N GLY A 175 10.19 -8.33 0.30
CA GLY A 175 11.49 -8.48 -0.36
C GLY A 175 11.45 -8.51 -1.91
N MET A 176 10.26 -8.56 -2.52
CA MET A 176 10.08 -8.50 -3.98
C MET A 176 9.82 -7.09 -4.54
N ILE A 177 9.75 -6.06 -3.67
CA ILE A 177 9.64 -4.65 -4.12
C ILE A 177 10.75 -4.23 -5.09
N PRO A 178 12.04 -4.63 -4.92
CA PRO A 178 13.11 -4.22 -5.83
C PRO A 178 12.83 -4.55 -7.31
N GLN A 179 12.14 -5.66 -7.59
CA GLN A 179 11.80 -6.05 -8.96
C GLN A 179 10.73 -5.12 -9.57
N THR A 180 9.75 -4.72 -8.76
CA THR A 180 8.76 -3.70 -9.15
C THR A 180 9.43 -2.34 -9.37
N ALA A 181 10.31 -1.93 -8.46
CA ALA A 181 11.07 -0.69 -8.53
C ALA A 181 11.92 -0.62 -9.81
N GLN A 182 12.67 -1.68 -10.11
CA GLN A 182 13.50 -1.78 -11.31
C GLN A 182 12.66 -1.59 -12.58
N LYS A 183 11.50 -2.25 -12.66
CA LYS A 183 10.61 -2.11 -13.82
C LYS A 183 10.08 -0.68 -13.97
N ILE A 184 9.73 -0.02 -12.87
CA ILE A 184 9.26 1.37 -12.90
C ILE A 184 10.39 2.32 -13.34
N ALA A 185 11.61 2.14 -12.82
CA ALA A 185 12.78 2.91 -13.23
C ALA A 185 13.02 2.80 -14.75
N GLU A 186 12.98 1.59 -15.30
CA GLU A 186 13.06 1.33 -16.75
C GLU A 186 12.00 2.09 -17.54
N LEU A 187 10.74 2.03 -17.10
CA LEU A 187 9.61 2.69 -17.79
C LEU A 187 9.70 4.22 -17.72
N LYS A 188 10.27 4.75 -16.64
CA LYS A 188 10.45 6.18 -16.42
C LYS A 188 11.74 6.73 -17.05
N GLY A 189 12.64 5.86 -17.51
CA GLY A 189 13.93 6.27 -18.06
C GLY A 189 14.84 6.92 -17.02
N VAL A 190 14.71 6.51 -15.75
CA VAL A 190 15.52 6.99 -14.63
C VAL A 190 16.35 5.85 -14.06
N THR A 191 17.42 6.19 -13.35
CA THR A 191 18.20 5.23 -12.57
C THR A 191 17.44 4.76 -11.34
N GLN A 192 17.80 3.59 -10.81
CA GLN A 192 17.23 3.09 -9.57
C GLN A 192 17.51 4.05 -8.39
N ASP A 193 18.71 4.61 -8.31
CA ASP A 193 19.07 5.60 -7.29
C ASP A 193 18.20 6.87 -7.36
N GLU A 194 17.85 7.34 -8.56
CA GLU A 194 16.93 8.48 -8.74
C GLU A 194 15.51 8.14 -8.29
N LEU A 195 15.03 6.94 -8.62
CA LEU A 195 13.73 6.45 -8.17
C LEU A 195 13.69 6.37 -6.63
N GLU A 196 14.69 5.73 -6.01
CA GLU A 196 14.77 5.54 -4.56
C GLU A 196 14.83 6.88 -3.83
N LYS A 197 15.68 7.82 -4.27
CA LYS A 197 15.73 9.16 -3.69
C LYS A 197 14.40 9.90 -3.77
N LYS A 198 13.67 9.74 -4.88
CA LYS A 198 12.39 10.43 -5.07
C LYS A 198 11.31 9.85 -4.16
N LEU A 199 11.23 8.52 -4.08
CA LEU A 199 10.28 7.83 -3.21
C LEU A 199 10.55 8.15 -1.73
N TYR A 200 11.82 8.24 -1.31
CA TYR A 200 12.20 8.57 0.07
C TYR A 200 11.82 10.01 0.49
N MET A 201 11.74 10.94 -0.47
CA MET A 201 11.35 12.33 -0.20
C MET A 201 9.84 12.52 -0.14
N ASP A 202 9.12 11.71 -0.93
CA ASP A 202 7.67 11.80 -1.13
C ASP A 202 6.90 10.78 -0.28
N ASP A 203 7.58 10.09 0.67
CA ASP A 203 6.98 9.23 1.70
C ASP A 203 5.64 9.84 2.10
N PHE A 204 4.55 9.12 1.86
CA PHE A 204 3.21 9.55 2.19
C PHE A 204 3.20 9.90 3.69
N LYS A 205 3.40 11.19 4.02
CA LYS A 205 3.58 11.68 5.38
C LYS A 205 2.24 11.62 6.06
N CYS A 206 1.94 10.42 6.50
CA CYS A 206 0.88 10.05 7.37
C CYS A 206 1.24 10.71 8.72
N ASN A 207 0.90 11.97 8.93
CA ASN A 207 0.82 12.55 10.27
C ASN A 207 -0.57 13.17 10.37
N ALA A 208 -1.47 12.45 11.03
CA ALA A 208 -2.63 13.07 11.65
C ALA A 208 -2.11 13.72 12.93
N SER A 209 -2.17 15.04 13.02
CA SER A 209 -1.72 15.86 14.16
C SER A 209 -0.23 15.77 14.57
N SER A 210 0.58 16.72 14.10
CA SER A 210 1.60 17.30 14.98
C SER A 210 1.70 18.80 14.72
N THR A 211 1.52 19.58 15.78
CA THR A 211 1.81 21.02 15.83
C THR A 211 3.26 21.25 15.41
N ALA A 212 3.49 22.37 14.71
CA ALA A 212 4.70 22.73 13.98
C ALA A 212 6.01 22.91 14.79
N SER A 213 6.21 22.26 15.94
CA SER A 213 7.39 22.46 16.81
C SER A 213 8.28 21.24 17.04
N GLN A 214 8.13 20.15 16.27
CA GLN A 214 9.05 18.99 16.32
C GLN A 214 9.63 18.64 14.93
N ALA A 215 9.66 19.59 14.00
CA ALA A 215 10.04 19.38 12.61
C ALA A 215 11.57 19.34 12.34
N ALA A 216 12.42 18.98 13.30
CA ALA A 216 13.87 19.13 13.15
C ALA A 216 14.72 17.85 13.27
N GLU A 217 14.20 16.70 13.70
CA GLU A 217 15.00 15.47 13.74
C GLU A 217 14.16 14.26 13.29
N LEU A 218 14.77 13.40 12.47
CA LEU A 218 14.25 12.15 11.88
C LEU A 218 13.44 12.26 10.56
N ASN A 219 14.16 12.50 9.45
CA ASN A 219 13.70 12.21 8.09
C ASN A 219 13.84 10.71 7.74
N VAL A 220 13.10 9.85 8.47
CA VAL A 220 12.83 8.47 8.07
C VAL A 220 11.46 8.11 8.64
N ILE A 221 10.41 8.04 7.82
CA ILE A 221 9.19 7.37 8.25
C ILE A 221 9.48 5.88 8.14
N ARG A 222 9.94 5.31 9.26
CA ARG A 222 9.93 3.87 9.45
C ARG A 222 8.48 3.41 9.48
N PHE A 223 8.08 2.54 8.56
CA PHE A 223 7.04 1.56 8.87
C PHE A 223 7.64 0.58 9.90
N ASN A 224 7.67 0.98 11.17
CA ASN A 224 8.00 0.07 12.27
C ASN A 224 6.72 -0.70 12.62
N ALA A 225 6.45 -1.76 11.85
CA ALA A 225 5.63 -2.86 12.30
C ALA A 225 6.15 -4.15 11.65
N PHE A 226 6.36 -5.16 12.51
CA PHE A 226 6.59 -6.58 12.24
C PHE A 226 8.03 -7.09 12.21
N ASP A 227 8.34 -7.85 13.26
CA ASP A 227 9.31 -8.94 13.32
C ASP A 227 9.00 -10.10 12.34
N GLU A 228 7.99 -10.01 11.47
CA GLU A 228 7.71 -11.01 10.42
C GLU A 228 7.32 -10.45 9.04
N MET A 229 7.39 -9.14 8.80
CA MET A 229 7.23 -8.57 7.45
C MET A 229 8.16 -7.36 7.24
N ASN A 230 9.42 -7.66 6.94
CA ASN A 230 10.45 -6.66 6.68
C ASN A 230 10.22 -5.95 5.33
N VAL A 231 9.77 -4.69 5.36
CA VAL A 231 9.98 -3.73 4.26
C VAL A 231 11.40 -3.18 4.42
N ILE A 232 12.35 -3.72 3.65
CA ILE A 232 13.73 -3.23 3.59
C ILE A 232 13.84 -2.31 2.37
N LEU A 233 14.00 -1.01 2.60
CA LEU A 233 14.61 -0.10 1.64
C LEU A 233 16.11 -0.38 1.61
N PHE A 234 16.61 -0.96 0.53
CA PHE A 234 18.05 -1.06 0.28
C PHE A 234 18.59 0.34 -0.02
N VAL A 235 19.56 0.79 0.77
CA VAL A 235 20.43 1.92 0.40
C VAL A 235 21.79 1.32 0.07
N ASN A 236 22.16 1.32 -1.20
CA ASN A 236 23.54 1.03 -1.60
C ASN A 236 24.44 2.17 -1.13
N ASN A 237 25.20 1.93 -0.07
CA ASN A 237 26.46 2.63 0.12
C ASN A 237 27.56 1.59 0.37
N ILE A 238 28.45 1.50 -0.62
CA ILE A 238 29.60 0.60 -0.66
C ILE A 238 30.55 1.03 0.47
N PHE A 239 30.40 0.47 1.68
CA PHE A 239 31.50 0.38 2.66
C PHE A 239 31.28 -0.60 3.84
N SER A 240 30.19 -1.37 3.91
CA SER A 240 29.93 -2.25 5.07
C SER A 240 29.87 -3.76 4.79
N TYR A 241 30.31 -4.19 3.61
CA TYR A 241 30.26 -5.60 3.18
C TYR A 241 31.22 -6.56 3.92
N LEU A 242 31.96 -6.10 4.93
CA LEU A 242 33.00 -6.89 5.61
C LEU A 242 32.71 -7.23 7.09
N ILE A 243 31.61 -6.76 7.69
CA ILE A 243 31.34 -7.01 9.12
C ILE A 243 30.20 -8.00 9.36
N PHE A 244 29.34 -8.27 8.37
CA PHE A 244 28.20 -9.18 8.56
C PHE A 244 28.50 -10.67 8.28
N CYS A 245 29.58 -10.99 7.58
CA CYS A 245 29.93 -12.38 7.24
C CYS A 245 30.68 -13.16 8.36
N SER A 246 31.01 -12.54 9.50
CA SER A 246 31.79 -13.20 10.56
C SER A 246 31.00 -13.52 11.83
N LEU A 247 29.76 -13.02 12.01
CA LEU A 247 28.95 -13.31 13.20
C LEU A 247 28.03 -14.54 13.05
N PHE A 248 27.75 -14.99 11.82
CA PHE A 248 26.85 -16.13 11.60
C PHE A 248 27.53 -17.50 11.77
N ALA A 249 28.86 -17.54 11.82
CA ALA A 249 29.64 -18.79 11.90
C ALA A 249 29.89 -19.31 13.33
N MET A 250 29.47 -18.59 14.38
CA MET A 250 29.90 -18.89 15.76
C MET A 250 28.80 -19.44 16.70
N LEU A 251 27.54 -19.54 16.25
CA LEU A 251 26.42 -19.95 17.11
C LEU A 251 25.85 -21.36 16.85
N TYR A 252 26.49 -22.19 16.03
CA TYR A 252 26.10 -23.59 15.84
C TYR A 252 27.16 -24.56 16.38
N THR A 253 27.09 -24.89 17.67
CA THR A 253 27.58 -26.18 18.19
C THR A 253 26.98 -26.50 19.58
N PHE A 254 26.46 -27.74 19.73
CA PHE A 254 25.90 -28.41 20.94
C PHE A 254 24.43 -28.10 21.32
N HIS A 255 23.49 -29.04 21.55
CA HIS A 255 23.45 -30.52 21.56
C HIS A 255 21.98 -31.03 21.62
N LYS A 256 21.64 -32.05 20.78
CA LYS A 256 20.74 -33.22 20.97
C LYS A 256 19.21 -33.12 21.30
N GLU A 257 18.43 -33.43 20.25
CA GLU A 257 17.08 -34.09 20.07
C GLU A 257 16.64 -35.21 21.06
N PRO A 258 15.40 -35.81 21.00
CA PRO A 258 14.22 -35.58 20.11
C PRO A 258 12.80 -35.61 20.77
N ARG A 259 11.79 -35.01 20.11
CA ARG A 259 10.47 -35.63 19.79
C ARG A 259 9.49 -34.67 19.07
N LEU A 260 9.54 -34.75 17.73
CA LEU A 260 8.46 -34.83 16.73
C LEU A 260 7.27 -33.84 16.78
N GLY A 261 7.30 -32.92 15.80
CA GLY A 261 6.17 -32.17 15.26
C GLY A 261 6.59 -31.39 14.00
N GLN A 262 6.86 -32.12 12.91
CA GLN A 262 7.18 -31.72 11.53
C GLN A 262 7.52 -30.23 11.25
N LEU A 263 8.82 -29.96 11.17
CA LEU A 263 9.43 -28.91 10.35
C LEU A 263 9.48 -29.36 8.88
N PHE A 264 9.12 -28.50 7.94
CA PHE A 264 9.70 -28.52 6.58
C PHE A 264 10.30 -27.16 6.30
N TYR A 265 11.52 -27.18 5.74
CA TYR A 265 12.40 -26.04 5.53
C TYR A 265 11.85 -25.05 4.49
N ILE A 266 11.99 -23.78 4.81
CA ILE A 266 11.76 -22.62 3.93
C ILE A 266 13.03 -22.42 3.09
N PHE A 267 12.89 -22.52 1.76
CA PHE A 267 13.72 -21.79 0.80
C PHE A 267 12.95 -20.54 0.35
#